data_AF-A0A4R6WZV1-F1
#
_entry.id   AF-A0A4R6WZV1-F1
#
_cell.length_a   1.000
_cell.length_b   1.000
_cell.length_c   1.000
_cell.angle_alpha   90.00
_cell.angle_beta   90.00
_cell.angle_gamma   90.00
#
_symmetry.space_group_name_H-M   'P 1'
#
loop_
_entity.id
_entity.type
_entity.pdbx_description
1 polymer ?
#
loop_
_entity_poly.entity_id
_entity_poly.type
_entity_poly.pdbx_seq_one_letter_code
_entity_poly.pdbx_strand_id
1 'polypeptide(L)'
;MPSGFRPFVDLDQARMRATRRLFAYWRANSAARRFHRTDIDPAAIVEILPFLILGDIESAPFRVRFRLVGTSVAEFSRLDFSGRYLDELNYGARDSVDWSDCYAHVHDRREPVIGTNRISFLDGKVSTYEFCILPLWRGADPAGSFVASESYEGFDRFDIPDLEPVGKRRHR
;
A
#
# COMPACT_ATOMS: atom_id res chain seq x y z
N MET A 1 -6.24 -14.28 -13.43
CA MET A 1 -5.95 -14.95 -12.14
C MET A 1 -6.59 -14.11 -11.05
N PRO A 2 -7.08 -14.67 -9.93
CA PRO A 2 -7.77 -13.85 -8.95
C PRO A 2 -6.76 -12.85 -8.43
N SER A 3 -7.07 -11.57 -8.63
CA SER A 3 -6.34 -10.44 -8.10
C SER A 3 -5.88 -10.77 -6.69
N GLY A 4 -4.59 -10.63 -6.36
CA GLY A 4 -4.04 -10.97 -5.02
C GLY A 4 -4.58 -10.11 -3.87
N PHE A 5 -5.71 -9.44 -4.10
CA PHE A 5 -6.51 -8.65 -3.19
C PHE A 5 -8.00 -9.01 -3.29
N ARG A 6 -8.74 -8.62 -2.25
CA ARG A 6 -10.21 -8.68 -2.17
C ARG A 6 -10.74 -7.40 -1.53
N PRO A 7 -12.04 -7.08 -1.69
CA PRO A 7 -12.64 -5.96 -0.95
C PRO A 7 -12.44 -6.10 0.56
N PHE A 8 -12.13 -5.00 1.24
CA PHE A 8 -11.91 -4.94 2.68
C PHE A 8 -13.15 -4.36 3.36
N VAL A 9 -14.06 -5.23 3.80
CA VAL A 9 -15.38 -4.83 4.32
C VAL A 9 -15.50 -5.05 5.83
N ASP A 10 -14.70 -5.95 6.40
CA ASP A 10 -14.74 -6.33 7.81
C ASP A 10 -13.34 -6.35 8.45
N LEU A 11 -13.24 -5.88 9.69
CA LEU A 11 -11.99 -5.85 10.48
C LEU A 11 -11.39 -7.25 10.68
N ASP A 12 -12.22 -8.30 10.72
CA ASP A 12 -11.79 -9.68 10.88
C ASP A 12 -11.02 -10.21 9.66
N GLN A 13 -11.09 -9.49 8.53
CA GLN A 13 -10.28 -9.81 7.35
C GLN A 13 -8.79 -9.51 7.55
N ALA A 14 -8.45 -8.55 8.43
CA ALA A 14 -7.08 -8.15 8.70
C ALA A 14 -6.48 -9.01 9.80
N ARG A 15 -5.34 -9.65 9.49
CA ARG A 15 -4.59 -10.45 10.45
C ARG A 15 -3.53 -9.64 11.17
N MET A 16 -3.03 -8.59 10.53
CA MET A 16 -1.99 -7.72 11.09
C MET A 16 -2.60 -6.55 11.85
N ARG A 17 -1.98 -6.16 12.97
CA ARG A 17 -2.48 -5.08 13.83
C ARG A 17 -2.49 -3.76 13.08
N ALA A 18 -1.43 -3.49 12.31
CA ALA A 18 -1.32 -2.25 11.56
C ALA A 18 -2.42 -2.12 10.49
N THR A 19 -2.67 -3.18 9.72
CA THR A 19 -3.74 -3.23 8.71
C THR A 19 -5.12 -3.05 9.34
N ARG A 20 -5.40 -3.75 10.45
CA ARG A 20 -6.67 -3.63 11.19
C ARG A 20 -6.88 -2.23 11.74
N ARG A 21 -5.83 -1.63 12.32
CA ARG A 21 -5.87 -0.28 12.91
C ARG A 21 -6.14 0.79 11.86
N LEU A 22 -5.47 0.72 10.72
CA LEU A 22 -5.67 1.67 9.61
C LEU A 22 -7.12 1.62 9.10
N PHE A 23 -7.66 0.42 8.90
CA PHE A 23 -9.03 0.26 8.42
C PHE A 23 -10.07 0.78 9.40
N ALA A 24 -9.92 0.49 10.69
CA ALA A 24 -10.80 1.02 11.73
C ALA A 24 -10.80 2.55 11.74
N TYR A 25 -9.61 3.16 11.67
CA TYR A 25 -9.45 4.61 11.63
C TYR A 25 -10.09 5.22 10.38
N TRP A 26 -9.81 4.68 9.19
CA TRP A 26 -10.38 5.15 7.94
C TRP A 26 -11.90 5.00 7.91
N ARG A 27 -12.44 3.86 8.35
CA ARG A 27 -13.89 3.60 8.37
C ARG A 27 -14.63 4.58 9.27
N ALA A 28 -14.08 4.89 10.45
CA ALA A 28 -14.66 5.86 11.36
C ALA A 28 -14.72 7.28 10.77
N ASN A 29 -13.71 7.67 9.98
CA ASN A 29 -13.62 9.02 9.42
C ASN A 29 -14.32 9.18 8.06
N SER A 30 -14.45 8.10 7.29
CA SER A 30 -15.06 8.10 5.95
C SER A 30 -16.57 7.85 5.94
N ALA A 31 -17.13 7.30 7.04
CA ALA A 31 -18.55 6.93 7.09
C ALA A 31 -19.52 8.11 6.90
N ALA A 32 -19.16 9.30 7.38
CA ALA A 32 -20.07 10.45 7.42
C ALA A 32 -19.68 11.61 6.48
N ARG A 33 -18.49 11.54 5.85
CA ARG A 33 -17.97 12.64 5.04
C ARG A 33 -16.92 12.19 4.04
N ARG A 34 -16.61 13.06 3.09
CA ARG A 34 -15.42 12.94 2.26
C ARG A 34 -14.20 12.98 3.17
N PHE A 35 -13.40 11.92 3.12
CA PHE A 35 -12.18 11.80 3.90
C PHE A 35 -10.99 12.05 2.99
N HIS A 36 -10.34 13.19 3.18
CA HIS A 36 -9.20 13.64 2.40
C HIS A 36 -7.90 13.24 3.08
N ARG A 37 -6.82 13.18 2.30
CA ARG A 37 -5.47 12.98 2.84
C ARG A 37 -5.08 14.02 3.90
N THR A 38 -5.57 15.25 3.77
CA THR A 38 -5.31 16.37 4.70
C THR A 38 -6.09 16.25 6.01
N ASP A 39 -7.07 15.36 6.06
CA ASP A 39 -7.88 15.13 7.25
C ASP A 39 -7.30 14.02 8.15
N ILE A 40 -6.26 13.33 7.66
CA ILE A 40 -5.56 12.32 8.46
C ILE A 40 -4.82 13.04 9.58
N ASP A 41 -5.18 12.71 10.81
CA ASP A 41 -4.45 13.10 12.01
C ASP A 41 -3.38 12.04 12.32
N PRO A 42 -2.08 12.34 12.11
CA PRO A 42 -1.01 11.39 12.37
C PRO A 42 -0.92 10.99 13.85
N ALA A 43 -1.33 11.87 14.78
CA ALA A 43 -1.25 11.59 16.21
C ALA A 43 -2.23 10.48 16.63
N ALA A 44 -3.35 10.33 15.93
CA ALA A 44 -4.34 9.30 16.19
C ALA A 44 -3.89 7.88 15.77
N ILE A 45 -2.86 7.78 14.92
CA ILE A 45 -2.38 6.53 14.32
C ILE A 45 -0.85 6.41 14.37
N VAL A 46 -0.22 7.04 15.37
CA VAL A 46 1.23 7.15 15.51
C VAL A 46 1.93 5.79 15.45
N GLU A 47 1.30 4.76 16.01
CA GLU A 47 1.80 3.41 16.13
C GLU A 47 1.89 2.66 14.79
N ILE A 48 1.18 3.13 13.76
CA ILE A 48 1.21 2.51 12.42
C ILE A 48 1.90 3.37 11.35
N LEU A 49 2.30 4.61 11.67
CA LEU A 49 2.95 5.51 10.72
C LEU A 49 4.15 4.89 9.96
N PRO A 50 5.02 4.06 10.58
CA PRO A 50 6.12 3.40 9.87
C PRO A 50 5.68 2.47 8.74
N PHE A 51 4.44 1.99 8.76
CA PHE A 51 3.88 1.03 7.81
C PHE A 51 3.01 1.69 6.72
N LEU A 52 2.80 3.01 6.80
CA LEU A 52 1.87 3.71 5.91
C LEU A 52 2.49 4.09 4.58
N ILE A 53 1.67 4.11 3.55
CA ILE A 53 1.97 4.73 2.26
C ILE A 53 0.82 5.69 1.95
N LEU A 54 1.14 6.93 1.58
CA LEU A 54 0.18 7.89 1.05
C LEU A 54 0.53 8.22 -0.38
N GLY A 55 -0.48 8.34 -1.22
CA GLY A 55 -0.26 8.69 -2.62
C GLY A 55 -1.47 9.28 -3.31
N ASP A 56 -1.23 9.71 -4.54
CA ASP A 56 -2.24 10.21 -5.45
C ASP A 56 -2.42 9.26 -6.64
N ILE A 57 -3.64 9.19 -7.16
CA ILE A 57 -3.96 8.52 -8.42
C ILE A 57 -4.26 9.61 -9.44
N GLU A 58 -3.65 9.48 -10.62
CA GLU A 58 -3.91 10.29 -11.81
C GLU A 58 -4.60 9.36 -12.80
N SER A 59 -5.77 9.73 -13.32
CA SER A 59 -6.61 8.82 -14.12
C SER A 59 -6.36 8.91 -15.64
N ALA A 60 -5.71 9.99 -16.10
CA ALA A 60 -5.46 10.22 -17.52
C ALA A 60 -4.09 10.89 -17.77
N PRO A 61 -3.03 10.11 -18.07
CA PRO A 61 -2.97 8.64 -18.07
C PRO A 61 -3.05 8.03 -16.66
N PHE A 62 -3.43 6.75 -16.54
CA PHE A 62 -3.50 6.06 -15.24
C PHE A 62 -2.11 5.92 -14.62
N ARG A 63 -1.82 6.70 -13.58
CA ARG A 63 -0.53 6.68 -12.87
C ARG A 63 -0.75 6.83 -11.37
N VAL A 64 0.12 6.20 -10.60
CA VAL A 64 0.07 6.21 -9.14
C VAL A 64 1.33 6.88 -8.62
N ARG A 65 1.18 7.99 -7.90
CA ARG A 65 2.27 8.80 -7.34
C ARG A 65 2.36 8.57 -5.84
N PHE A 66 3.50 8.07 -5.36
CA PHE A 66 3.77 7.97 -3.94
C PHE A 66 4.19 9.33 -3.38
N ARG A 67 3.51 9.79 -2.33
CA ARG A 67 3.76 11.08 -1.67
C ARG A 67 4.55 10.91 -0.38
N LEU A 68 4.24 9.87 0.38
CA LEU A 68 4.90 9.54 1.62
C LEU A 68 4.97 8.02 1.74
N VAL A 69 6.13 7.54 2.20
CA VAL A 69 6.39 6.14 2.50
C VAL A 69 6.90 6.06 3.92
N GLY A 70 6.26 5.24 4.74
CA GLY A 70 6.64 4.99 6.12
C GLY A 70 8.02 4.33 6.21
N THR A 71 8.70 4.57 7.33
CA THR A 71 10.10 4.13 7.51
C THR A 71 10.27 2.62 7.40
N SER A 72 9.37 1.82 7.97
CA SER A 72 9.44 0.35 7.87
C SER A 72 9.18 -0.14 6.44
N VAL A 73 8.31 0.53 5.68
CA VAL A 73 8.10 0.23 4.26
C VAL A 73 9.34 0.55 3.43
N ALA A 74 9.97 1.70 3.70
CA ALA A 74 11.19 2.11 3.02
C ALA A 74 12.37 1.17 3.35
N GLU A 75 12.49 0.76 4.62
CA GLU A 75 13.48 -0.23 5.07
C GLU A 75 13.27 -1.59 4.39
N PHE A 76 12.03 -2.11 4.42
CA PHE A 76 11.68 -3.38 3.78
C PHE A 76 11.93 -3.34 2.27
N SER A 77 11.60 -2.20 1.63
CA SER A 77 11.81 -2.00 0.19
C SER A 77 13.25 -1.65 -0.19
N ARG A 78 14.13 -1.42 0.80
CA ARG A 78 15.50 -0.91 0.64
C ARG A 78 15.57 0.38 -0.21
N LEU A 79 14.47 1.13 -0.25
CA LEU A 79 14.33 2.37 -0.99
C LEU A 79 13.18 3.18 -0.41
N ASP A 80 13.46 4.44 -0.04
CA ASP A 80 12.41 5.44 0.06
C ASP A 80 11.98 5.85 -1.36
N PHE A 81 10.81 5.35 -1.77
CA PHE A 81 10.21 5.65 -3.07
C PHE A 81 9.18 6.79 -2.99
N SER A 82 9.20 7.59 -1.91
CA SER A 82 8.48 8.85 -1.85
C SER A 82 8.88 9.73 -3.03
N GLY A 83 7.88 10.30 -3.69
CA GLY A 83 8.11 11.08 -4.89
C GLY A 83 8.52 10.24 -6.11
N ARG A 84 8.14 8.96 -6.17
CA ARG A 84 8.20 8.13 -7.40
C ARG A 84 6.81 7.73 -7.88
N TYR A 85 6.72 7.32 -9.13
CA TYR A 85 5.52 6.70 -9.68
C TYR A 85 5.62 5.17 -9.65
N LEU A 86 4.49 4.48 -9.53
CA LEU A 86 4.43 3.01 -9.56
C LEU A 86 5.10 2.42 -10.81
N ASP A 87 4.93 3.04 -11.96
CA ASP A 87 5.52 2.62 -13.24
C ASP A 87 7.06 2.80 -13.32
N GLU A 88 7.66 3.52 -12.37
CA GLU A 88 9.11 3.70 -12.24
C GLU A 88 9.78 2.63 -11.37
N LEU A 89 9.00 1.82 -10.65
CA LEU A 89 9.48 0.88 -9.64
C LEU A 89 9.48 -0.55 -10.19
N ASN A 90 10.58 -1.28 -9.94
CA ASN A 90 10.64 -2.72 -10.19
C ASN A 90 10.35 -3.50 -8.89
N TYR A 91 9.32 -4.33 -8.91
CA TYR A 91 8.91 -5.17 -7.79
C TYR A 91 9.23 -6.66 -8.01
N GLY A 92 10.13 -7.04 -8.92
CA GLY A 92 10.33 -8.41 -9.44
C GLY A 92 10.67 -9.55 -8.47
N ALA A 93 10.56 -9.36 -7.16
CA ALA A 93 10.58 -10.42 -6.13
C ALA A 93 9.21 -10.58 -5.42
N ARG A 94 8.17 -9.89 -5.89
CA ARG A 94 6.86 -9.68 -5.24
C ARG A 94 5.74 -10.00 -6.22
N ASP A 95 5.62 -11.27 -6.60
CA ASP A 95 4.98 -11.65 -7.87
C ASP A 95 3.52 -12.10 -7.77
N SER A 96 2.89 -11.99 -6.59
CA SER A 96 1.53 -12.53 -6.37
C SER A 96 0.40 -11.50 -6.47
N VAL A 97 0.74 -10.22 -6.57
CA VAL A 97 -0.20 -9.10 -6.58
C VAL A 97 0.16 -8.16 -7.72
N ASP A 98 -0.82 -7.86 -8.57
CA ASP A 98 -0.71 -6.75 -9.51
C ASP A 98 -1.14 -5.45 -8.83
N TRP A 99 -0.16 -4.57 -8.56
CA TRP A 99 -0.41 -3.28 -7.92
C TRP A 99 -1.24 -2.35 -8.79
N SER A 100 -1.05 -2.38 -10.12
CA SER A 100 -1.82 -1.56 -11.03
C SER A 100 -3.30 -1.93 -10.96
N ASP A 101 -3.64 -3.23 -10.89
CA ASP A 101 -5.01 -3.69 -10.70
C ASP A 101 -5.59 -3.26 -9.34
N CYS A 102 -4.80 -3.32 -8.26
CA CYS A 102 -5.23 -2.86 -6.94
C CYS A 102 -5.62 -1.37 -6.96
N TYR A 103 -4.74 -0.52 -7.51
CA TYR A 103 -5.00 0.92 -7.55
C TYR A 103 -6.11 1.29 -8.53
N ALA A 104 -6.22 0.59 -9.66
CA ALA A 104 -7.32 0.79 -10.60
C ALA A 104 -8.67 0.45 -9.94
N HIS A 105 -8.75 -0.68 -9.22
CA HIS A 105 -9.94 -1.05 -8.47
C HIS A 105 -10.34 -0.01 -7.43
N VAL A 106 -9.36 0.47 -6.63
CA VAL A 106 -9.59 1.52 -5.62
C VAL A 106 -10.07 2.82 -6.28
N HIS A 107 -9.50 3.18 -7.43
CA HIS A 107 -9.91 4.36 -8.18
C HIS A 107 -11.35 4.24 -8.72
N ASP A 108 -11.63 3.17 -9.46
CA ASP A 108 -12.88 2.99 -10.20
C ASP A 108 -14.06 2.73 -9.26
N ARG A 109 -13.84 1.87 -8.25
CA ARG A 109 -14.92 1.42 -7.36
C ARG A 109 -15.02 2.23 -6.09
N ARG A 110 -13.92 2.88 -5.67
CA ARG A 110 -13.83 3.58 -4.38
C ARG A 110 -14.08 2.65 -3.20
N GLU A 111 -13.71 1.39 -3.38
CA GLU A 111 -13.81 0.34 -2.39
C GLU A 111 -12.41 0.09 -1.80
N PRO A 112 -12.28 -0.01 -0.47
CA PRO A 112 -11.03 -0.42 0.15
C PRO A 112 -10.69 -1.87 -0.21
N VAL A 113 -9.41 -2.17 -0.35
CA VAL A 113 -8.93 -3.53 -0.66
C VAL A 113 -7.93 -4.01 0.39
N ILE A 114 -7.87 -5.33 0.57
CA ILE A 114 -6.92 -6.04 1.42
C ILE A 114 -6.38 -7.25 0.68
N GLY A 115 -5.10 -7.55 0.85
CA GLY A 115 -4.47 -8.69 0.22
C GLY A 115 -3.26 -9.20 0.99
N THR A 116 -2.67 -10.27 0.47
CA THR A 116 -1.42 -10.82 0.96
C THR A 116 -0.50 -10.97 -0.22
N ASN A 117 0.68 -10.37 -0.13
CA ASN A 117 1.68 -10.47 -1.18
C ASN A 117 2.79 -11.43 -0.76
N ARG A 118 3.18 -12.33 -1.66
CA ARG A 118 4.28 -13.27 -1.53
C ARG A 118 5.58 -12.60 -1.92
N ILE A 119 6.62 -12.91 -1.17
CA ILE A 119 7.99 -12.49 -1.40
C ILE A 119 8.83 -13.74 -1.58
N SER A 120 9.54 -13.81 -2.70
CA SER A 120 10.50 -14.88 -2.97
C SER A 120 11.91 -14.38 -2.68
N PHE A 121 12.63 -15.09 -1.80
CA PHE A 121 14.04 -14.79 -1.48
C PHE A 121 14.99 -15.58 -2.38
N LEU A 122 16.23 -15.09 -2.53
CA LEU A 122 17.25 -15.77 -3.35
C LEU A 122 17.62 -17.17 -2.83
N ASP A 123 17.44 -17.42 -1.53
CA ASP A 123 17.66 -18.74 -0.91
C ASP A 123 16.49 -19.72 -1.14
N GLY A 124 15.48 -19.32 -1.91
CA GLY A 124 14.29 -20.12 -2.22
C GLY A 124 13.22 -20.11 -1.14
N LYS A 125 13.43 -19.40 -0.02
CA LYS A 125 12.35 -19.20 0.97
C LYS A 125 11.27 -18.31 0.38
N VAL A 126 10.04 -18.57 0.78
CA VAL A 126 8.90 -17.71 0.48
C VAL A 126 8.29 -17.24 1.78
N SER A 127 8.05 -15.94 1.86
CA SER A 127 7.29 -15.33 2.95
C SER A 127 6.20 -14.44 2.39
N THR A 128 5.38 -13.87 3.27
CA THR A 128 4.24 -13.05 2.88
C THR A 128 4.05 -11.86 3.78
N TYR A 129 3.56 -10.75 3.23
CA TYR A 129 3.11 -9.60 4.00
C TYR A 129 1.67 -9.24 3.67
N GLU A 130 0.95 -8.69 4.65
CA GLU A 130 -0.41 -8.20 4.47
C GLU A 130 -0.38 -6.74 4.02
N PHE A 131 -1.28 -6.36 3.13
CA PHE A 131 -1.45 -4.97 2.74
C PHE A 131 -2.92 -4.60 2.66
N CYS A 132 -3.21 -3.32 2.82
CA CYS A 132 -4.50 -2.75 2.42
C CYS A 132 -4.31 -1.41 1.73
N ILE A 133 -5.27 -1.03 0.88
CA ILE A 133 -5.32 0.26 0.20
C ILE A 133 -6.73 0.80 0.38
N LEU A 134 -6.83 2.00 0.96
CA LEU A 134 -8.07 2.65 1.32
C LEU A 134 -8.21 3.96 0.53
N PRO A 135 -9.34 4.17 -0.16
CA PRO A 135 -9.53 5.35 -1.00
C PRO A 135 -9.65 6.62 -0.17
N LEU A 136 -9.10 7.72 -0.68
CA LEU A 136 -9.22 9.06 -0.13
C LEU A 136 -9.62 10.05 -1.22
N TRP A 137 -10.32 11.10 -0.81
CA TRP A 137 -10.71 12.16 -1.71
C TRP A 137 -9.55 13.12 -2.00
N ARG A 138 -9.45 13.56 -3.26
CA ARG A 138 -8.57 14.63 -3.71
C ARG A 138 -9.38 15.68 -4.48
N GLY A 139 -9.79 16.74 -3.78
CA GLY A 139 -10.68 17.75 -4.35
C GLY A 139 -12.02 17.12 -4.76
N ALA A 140 -12.38 17.24 -6.04
CA ALA A 140 -13.58 16.62 -6.59
C ALA A 140 -13.40 15.15 -7.00
N ASP A 141 -12.16 14.66 -7.10
CA ASP A 141 -11.87 13.26 -7.44
C ASP A 141 -11.98 12.39 -6.18
N PRO A 142 -12.95 11.47 -6.11
CA PRO A 142 -13.22 10.67 -4.92
C PRO A 142 -12.16 9.63 -4.55
N ALA A 143 -11.35 9.17 -5.49
CA ALA A 143 -10.24 8.25 -5.23
C ALA A 143 -8.94 8.72 -5.90
N GLY A 144 -8.83 10.04 -6.12
CA GLY A 144 -7.61 10.68 -6.60
C GLY A 144 -6.46 10.66 -5.58
N SER A 145 -6.70 10.14 -4.37
CA SER A 145 -5.69 9.82 -3.36
C SER A 145 -5.99 8.49 -2.65
N PHE A 146 -5.00 7.97 -1.94
CA PHE A 146 -5.16 6.78 -1.10
C PHE A 146 -4.28 6.83 0.15
N VAL A 147 -4.65 6.04 1.16
CA VAL A 147 -3.76 5.60 2.22
C VAL A 147 -3.68 4.09 2.20
N ALA A 148 -2.48 3.55 2.30
CA ALA A 148 -2.22 2.12 2.33
C ALA A 148 -1.37 1.77 3.54
N SER A 149 -1.41 0.49 3.92
CA SER A 149 -0.43 -0.07 4.84
C SER A 149 0.19 -1.32 4.25
N GLU A 150 1.48 -1.53 4.52
CA GLU A 150 2.15 -2.81 4.32
C GLU A 150 2.66 -3.30 5.68
N SER A 151 2.14 -4.44 6.14
CA SER A 151 2.40 -4.99 7.46
C SER A 151 3.29 -6.23 7.37
N TYR A 152 4.49 -6.12 7.92
CA TYR A 152 5.52 -7.16 7.92
C TYR A 152 5.64 -7.86 9.29
N GLU A 153 4.61 -7.84 10.13
CA GLU A 153 4.64 -8.50 11.44
C GLU A 153 5.03 -9.98 11.27
N GLY A 154 6.11 -10.41 11.95
CA GLY A 154 6.68 -11.74 11.80
C GLY A 154 7.87 -11.86 10.84
N PHE A 155 8.26 -10.77 10.16
CA PHE A 155 9.56 -10.68 9.49
C PHE A 155 10.65 -10.28 10.48
N ASP A 156 11.70 -11.09 10.58
CA ASP A 156 12.97 -10.59 11.11
C ASP A 156 13.60 -9.67 10.06
N ARG A 157 14.03 -8.47 10.49
CA ARG A 157 14.74 -7.49 9.66
C ARG A 157 16.05 -8.08 9.10
N PHE A 158 16.59 -9.13 9.74
CA PHE A 158 17.74 -9.90 9.28
C PHE A 158 17.40 -10.98 8.26
N ASP A 159 16.12 -11.35 8.12
CA ASP A 159 15.59 -12.37 7.17
C ASP A 159 15.08 -11.75 5.87
N ILE A 160 15.54 -10.55 5.52
CA ILE A 160 15.34 -9.96 4.19
C ILE A 160 16.65 -10.09 3.37
N PRO A 161 17.16 -11.30 3.04
CA PRO A 161 18.32 -11.44 2.18
C PRO A 161 17.92 -11.14 0.74
N ASP A 162 18.65 -10.21 0.11
CA ASP A 162 18.63 -9.95 -1.33
C ASP A 162 17.26 -9.85 -2.01
N LEU A 163 16.46 -8.87 -1.60
CA LEU A 163 15.57 -8.23 -2.57
C LEU A 163 16.45 -7.43 -3.52
N GLU A 164 16.34 -7.67 -4.84
CA GLU A 164 16.82 -6.68 -5.80
C GLU A 164 16.24 -5.32 -5.38
N PRO A 165 17.07 -4.30 -5.14
CA PRO A 165 16.57 -2.98 -4.83
C PRO A 165 15.59 -2.56 -5.92
N VAL A 166 14.52 -1.87 -5.55
CA VAL A 166 13.60 -1.28 -6.51
C VAL A 166 14.41 -0.38 -7.46
N GLY A 167 14.71 -0.90 -8.64
CA GLY A 167 15.59 -0.29 -9.61
C GLY A 167 14.79 0.59 -10.56
N LYS A 168 15.37 1.74 -10.97
CA LYS A 168 14.82 2.55 -12.05
C LYS A 168 14.77 1.71 -13.33
N ARG A 169 13.61 1.65 -14.01
CA ARG A 169 13.57 1.25 -15.42
C ARG A 169 14.49 2.19 -16.20
N ARG A 170 15.58 1.66 -16.77
CA ARG A 170 16.40 2.40 -17.74
C ARG A 170 15.55 2.54 -19.01
N HIS A 171 15.00 3.73 -19.24
CA HIS A 171 14.58 4.10 -20.59
C HIS A 171 15.83 4.10 -21.47
N ARG A 172 15.83 3.22 -22.48
CA ARG A 172 16.66 3.39 -23.67
C ARG A 172 16.08 4.51 -24.51
#